data_AF-A0A238XBZ4-F1
#
_entry.id   AF-A0A238XBZ4-F1
#
_cell.length_a   1.000
_cell.length_b   1.000
_cell.length_c   1.000
_cell.angle_alpha   90.00
_cell.angle_beta   90.00
_cell.angle_gamma   90.00
#
_symmetry.space_group_name_H-M   'P 1'
#
loop_
_entity.id
_entity.type
_entity.pdbx_description
1 polymer ?
#
loop_
_entity_poly.entity_id
_entity_poly.type
_entity_poly.pdbx_seq_one_letter_code
_entity_poly.pdbx_strand_id
1 'polypeptide(L)'
;MNRRLTAIVGIAALVALAGCAGFAGTATPTDGDEAQLERNIEVTATGEATSAPDRATLRVAVTATGSDAAAVRDELAAGEEDLRAALTEWGLSDDAIRTERYDVQESYETRDDPNRTRYQGVHQYAIELDDVDAVGEVIDVAIDAGADEVQRIEFGLSEETEREVREEAIAQAMSNADADAAALADASGLEVSGVYEVSTGRSQSRPYVAQTYESAAGGDAGAATAVESGDVSVSVSVNVVYEAAPA
;
A
#
# COMPACT_ATOMS: atom_id res chain seq x y z
N MET A 1 -66.00 63.82 66.69
CA MET A 1 -66.03 65.16 66.07
C MET A 1 -64.98 65.22 64.96
N ASN A 2 -65.42 65.66 63.77
CA ASN A 2 -64.65 66.17 62.61
C ASN A 2 -63.82 65.14 61.82
N ARG A 3 -64.38 64.50 60.77
CA ARG A 3 -64.45 64.90 59.33
C ARG A 3 -63.09 65.39 58.78
N ARG A 4 -62.56 64.80 57.70
CA ARG A 4 -62.70 65.21 56.26
C ARG A 4 -61.58 64.45 55.49
N LEU A 5 -61.56 64.13 54.18
CA LEU A 5 -62.26 64.56 52.95
C LEU A 5 -61.76 63.64 51.79
N THR A 6 -62.67 63.21 50.88
CA THR A 6 -62.59 63.07 49.38
C THR A 6 -61.34 62.48 48.68
N ALA A 7 -61.37 61.77 47.54
CA ALA A 7 -62.33 61.14 46.61
C ALA A 7 -61.47 60.54 45.44
N ILE A 8 -62.08 59.88 44.44
CA ILE A 8 -61.50 59.38 43.15
C ILE A 8 -60.92 57.93 43.29
N VAL A 9 -61.15 56.90 42.47
CA VAL A 9 -61.69 56.64 41.12
C VAL A 9 -62.50 55.33 41.17
N GLY A 10 -63.67 55.25 40.54
CA GLY A 10 -64.47 54.03 40.41
C GLY A 10 -64.06 53.16 39.22
N ILE A 11 -63.84 51.87 39.47
CA ILE A 11 -63.46 50.83 38.49
C ILE A 11 -64.67 49.97 38.13
N ALA A 12 -64.76 49.67 36.83
CA ALA A 12 -65.37 48.52 36.15
C ALA A 12 -66.89 48.33 36.15
N ALA A 13 -67.47 48.44 34.96
CA ALA A 13 -68.61 47.64 34.53
C ALA A 13 -68.41 47.19 33.06
N LEU A 14 -68.52 45.87 32.87
CA LEU A 14 -68.52 45.12 31.60
C LEU A 14 -69.65 45.56 30.65
N VAL A 15 -69.43 45.43 29.33
CA VAL A 15 -70.19 44.55 28.38
C VAL A 15 -69.70 44.77 26.93
N ALA A 16 -69.63 43.66 26.19
CA ALA A 16 -69.01 43.41 24.89
C ALA A 16 -69.68 44.04 23.65
N LEU A 17 -68.90 44.19 22.55
CA LEU A 17 -69.18 43.64 21.20
C LEU A 17 -68.24 44.22 20.10
N ALA A 18 -67.87 43.34 19.16
CA ALA A 18 -67.43 43.58 17.78
C ALA A 18 -65.96 43.98 17.50
N GLY A 19 -65.22 43.08 16.82
CA GLY A 19 -64.02 43.45 16.07
C GLY A 19 -62.92 42.39 15.89
N CYS A 20 -63.25 41.12 15.63
CA CYS A 20 -62.24 40.13 15.20
C CYS A 20 -61.75 40.47 13.78
N ALA A 21 -60.66 41.21 13.66
CA ALA A 21 -59.92 41.33 12.41
C ALA A 21 -59.15 40.01 12.18
N GLY A 22 -59.77 39.10 11.43
CA GLY A 22 -59.13 37.89 10.93
C GLY A 22 -58.10 38.25 9.85
N PHE A 23 -56.83 38.21 10.21
CA PHE A 23 -55.74 38.14 9.24
C PHE A 23 -55.70 36.69 8.71
N ALA A 24 -56.41 36.45 7.61
CA ALA A 24 -56.30 35.21 6.85
C ALA A 24 -54.96 35.22 6.11
N GLY A 25 -53.89 34.85 6.81
CA GLY A 25 -52.67 34.39 6.19
C GLY A 25 -52.96 33.03 5.56
N THR A 26 -53.28 32.99 4.27
CA THR A 26 -53.16 31.78 3.47
C THR A 26 -51.67 31.49 3.35
N ALA A 27 -51.12 30.76 4.33
CA ALA A 27 -49.92 29.98 4.09
C ALA A 27 -50.32 28.93 3.05
N THR A 28 -50.08 29.23 1.78
CA THR A 28 -49.95 28.17 0.77
C THR A 28 -48.93 27.20 1.33
N PRO A 29 -49.23 25.89 1.44
CA PRO A 29 -48.17 24.93 1.55
C PRO A 29 -47.36 25.14 0.26
N THR A 30 -46.17 25.74 0.38
CA THR A 30 -45.14 25.47 -0.62
C THR A 30 -45.09 23.97 -0.66
N ASP A 31 -45.50 23.40 -1.80
CA ASP A 31 -45.18 22.03 -2.15
C ASP A 31 -43.78 21.78 -1.61
N GLY A 32 -43.68 20.78 -0.74
CA GLY A 32 -42.38 20.39 -0.25
C GLY A 32 -41.51 20.24 -1.48
N ASP A 33 -40.36 20.90 -1.46
CA ASP A 33 -39.16 20.19 -1.86
C ASP A 33 -39.19 18.89 -1.03
N GLU A 34 -39.94 17.89 -1.53
CA GLU A 34 -39.57 16.51 -1.30
C GLU A 34 -38.13 16.51 -1.73
N ALA A 35 -37.23 16.53 -0.76
CA ALA A 35 -35.82 16.34 -0.99
C ALA A 35 -35.78 15.11 -1.89
N GLN A 36 -35.56 15.33 -3.19
CA GLN A 36 -35.52 14.24 -4.15
C GLN A 36 -34.42 13.36 -3.60
N LEU A 37 -34.79 12.22 -3.04
CA LEU A 37 -33.81 11.29 -2.52
C LEU A 37 -32.96 10.94 -3.74
N GLU A 38 -31.77 11.52 -3.81
CA GLU A 38 -30.84 11.32 -4.91
C GLU A 38 -30.58 9.82 -4.96
N ARG A 39 -31.13 9.17 -5.97
CA ARG A 39 -30.92 7.74 -6.20
C ARG A 39 -29.51 7.61 -6.73
N ASN A 40 -28.71 6.82 -6.03
CA ASN A 40 -27.36 6.50 -6.43
C ASN A 40 -27.11 5.01 -6.34
N ILE A 41 -26.08 4.57 -7.06
CA ILE A 41 -25.55 3.21 -7.00
C ILE A 41 -24.08 3.35 -6.60
N GLU A 42 -23.72 2.79 -5.47
CA GLU A 42 -22.34 2.77 -4.99
C GLU A 42 -21.73 1.39 -5.24
N VAL A 43 -20.58 1.37 -5.91
CA VAL A 43 -19.86 0.15 -6.26
C VAL A 43 -18.40 0.26 -5.83
N THR A 44 -17.89 -0.79 -5.22
CA THR A 44 -16.45 -1.01 -5.06
C THR A 44 -16.02 -2.09 -6.03
N ALA A 45 -15.09 -1.77 -6.92
CA ALA A 45 -14.53 -2.73 -7.87
C ALA A 45 -13.01 -2.76 -7.80
N THR A 46 -12.42 -3.86 -8.26
CA THR A 46 -10.97 -4.05 -8.34
C THR A 46 -10.57 -4.37 -9.77
N GLY A 47 -9.45 -3.81 -10.21
CA GLY A 47 -8.75 -4.19 -11.43
C GLY A 47 -7.34 -4.67 -11.11
N GLU A 48 -6.83 -5.54 -11.96
CA GLU A 48 -5.53 -6.16 -11.88
C GLU A 48 -4.89 -6.22 -13.27
N ALA A 49 -3.66 -5.74 -13.38
CA ALA A 49 -2.85 -5.85 -14.58
C ALA A 49 -1.49 -6.45 -14.21
N THR A 50 -0.87 -7.11 -15.19
CA THR A 50 0.37 -7.86 -15.00
C THR A 50 1.40 -7.46 -16.06
N SER A 51 2.67 -7.45 -15.68
CA SER A 51 3.78 -7.29 -16.61
C SER A 51 4.93 -8.21 -16.23
N ALA A 52 5.74 -8.59 -17.22
CA ALA A 52 7.04 -9.16 -16.96
C ALA A 52 7.88 -8.18 -16.13
N PRO A 53 8.70 -8.66 -15.18
CA PRO A 53 9.57 -7.82 -14.38
C PRO A 53 10.68 -7.20 -15.23
N ASP A 54 11.04 -5.97 -14.91
CA ASP A 54 12.19 -5.23 -15.47
C ASP A 54 13.14 -4.74 -14.36
N ARG A 55 12.92 -5.19 -13.12
CA ARG A 55 13.77 -4.96 -11.96
C ARG A 55 13.92 -6.23 -11.15
N ALA A 56 15.09 -6.41 -10.56
CA ALA A 56 15.32 -7.43 -9.55
C ALA A 56 16.02 -6.83 -8.32
N THR A 57 15.63 -7.29 -7.14
CA THR A 57 16.32 -7.03 -5.88
C THR A 57 16.84 -8.34 -5.34
N LEU A 58 18.17 -8.46 -5.27
CA LEU A 58 18.86 -9.59 -4.68
C LEU A 58 19.28 -9.23 -3.26
N ARG A 59 18.93 -10.07 -2.28
CA ARG A 59 19.39 -9.93 -0.90
C ARG A 59 20.48 -10.94 -0.60
N VAL A 60 21.68 -10.44 -0.33
CA VAL A 60 22.85 -11.24 0.04
C VAL A 60 23.33 -10.85 1.43
N ALA A 61 24.01 -11.76 2.12
CA ALA A 61 24.68 -11.45 3.37
C ALA A 61 26.08 -12.05 3.45
N VAL A 62 26.95 -11.26 4.09
CA VAL A 62 28.25 -11.70 4.61
C VAL A 62 28.07 -11.96 6.09
N THR A 63 28.58 -13.08 6.57
CA THR A 63 28.54 -13.50 7.96
C THR A 63 29.95 -13.68 8.50
N ALA A 64 30.13 -13.48 9.79
CA ALA A 64 31.43 -13.65 10.43
C ALA A 64 31.27 -14.20 11.84
N THR A 65 32.26 -14.96 12.31
CA THR A 65 32.29 -15.43 13.70
C THR A 65 33.68 -15.26 14.31
N GLY A 66 33.74 -14.79 15.55
CA GLY A 66 35.00 -14.40 16.17
C GLY A 66 35.04 -14.61 17.68
N SER A 67 36.23 -14.49 18.25
CA SER A 67 36.45 -14.52 19.70
C SER A 67 35.93 -13.28 20.43
N ASP A 68 35.77 -12.18 19.70
CA ASP A 68 35.35 -10.89 20.18
C ASP A 68 34.65 -10.11 19.05
N ALA A 69 33.91 -9.07 19.42
CA ALA A 69 33.17 -8.26 18.47
C ALA A 69 34.07 -7.49 17.50
N ALA A 70 35.32 -7.16 17.86
CA ALA A 70 36.21 -6.43 16.96
C ALA A 70 36.66 -7.31 15.80
N ALA A 71 37.06 -8.56 16.09
CA ALA A 71 37.39 -9.54 15.05
C ALA A 71 36.24 -9.74 14.05
N VAL A 72 34.99 -9.89 14.54
CA VAL A 72 33.81 -10.03 13.68
C VAL A 72 33.58 -8.79 12.82
N ARG A 73 33.73 -7.58 13.38
CA ARG A 73 33.58 -6.33 12.63
C ARG A 73 34.62 -6.18 11.52
N ASP A 74 35.87 -6.54 11.80
CA ASP A 74 36.95 -6.44 10.83
C ASP A 74 36.75 -7.43 9.67
N GLU A 75 36.27 -8.64 9.96
CA GLU A 75 35.93 -9.66 8.94
C GLU A 75 34.73 -9.24 8.07
N LEU A 76 33.67 -8.70 8.68
CA LEU A 76 32.53 -8.17 7.93
C LEU A 76 32.93 -6.98 7.03
N ALA A 77 33.81 -6.10 7.51
CA ALA A 77 34.29 -4.96 6.72
C ALA A 77 35.14 -5.41 5.52
N ALA A 78 35.99 -6.43 5.69
CA ALA A 78 36.74 -7.00 4.58
C ALA A 78 35.80 -7.65 3.54
N GLY A 79 34.81 -8.42 3.99
CA GLY A 79 33.81 -9.00 3.09
C GLY A 79 32.94 -7.96 2.40
N GLU A 80 32.63 -6.83 3.03
CA GLU A 80 31.99 -5.68 2.37
C GLU A 80 32.84 -5.14 1.22
N GLU A 81 34.12 -4.90 1.47
CA GLU A 81 35.04 -4.33 0.48
C GLU A 81 35.17 -5.26 -0.73
N ASP A 82 35.35 -6.57 -0.51
CA ASP A 82 35.47 -7.58 -1.55
C ASP A 82 34.16 -7.70 -2.37
N LEU A 83 33.01 -7.77 -1.69
CA LEU A 83 31.69 -7.86 -2.33
C LEU A 83 31.39 -6.62 -3.18
N ARG A 84 31.57 -5.41 -2.62
CA ARG A 84 31.34 -4.16 -3.35
C ARG A 84 32.29 -4.02 -4.54
N ALA A 85 33.56 -4.40 -4.39
CA ALA A 85 34.53 -4.36 -5.47
C ALA A 85 34.14 -5.29 -6.62
N ALA A 86 33.77 -6.54 -6.32
CA ALA A 86 33.38 -7.51 -7.34
C ALA A 86 32.11 -7.08 -8.11
N LEU A 87 31.09 -6.60 -7.40
CA LEU A 87 29.83 -6.15 -8.01
C LEU A 87 30.00 -4.89 -8.85
N THR A 88 30.85 -3.96 -8.42
CA THR A 88 31.16 -2.74 -9.20
C THR A 88 32.06 -3.02 -10.39
N GLU A 89 33.00 -3.97 -10.28
CA GLU A 89 33.81 -4.46 -11.41
C GLU A 89 32.95 -5.16 -12.46
N TRP A 90 31.94 -5.93 -12.02
CA TRP A 90 30.95 -6.54 -12.91
C TRP A 90 30.13 -5.50 -13.68
N GLY A 91 29.81 -4.37 -13.03
CA GLY A 91 29.21 -3.21 -13.69
C GLY A 91 28.08 -2.52 -12.92
N LEU A 92 27.80 -2.92 -11.68
CA LEU A 92 26.81 -2.23 -10.85
C LEU A 92 27.32 -0.87 -10.36
N SER A 93 26.40 0.08 -10.23
CA SER A 93 26.71 1.35 -9.54
C SER A 93 26.75 1.13 -8.02
N ASP A 94 27.50 1.97 -7.31
CA ASP A 94 27.54 1.91 -5.85
C ASP A 94 26.15 2.17 -5.22
N ASP A 95 25.32 3.00 -5.87
CA ASP A 95 23.95 3.30 -5.47
C ASP A 95 23.02 2.08 -5.54
N ALA A 96 23.32 1.11 -6.41
CA ALA A 96 22.57 -0.13 -6.53
C ALA A 96 22.84 -1.11 -5.38
N ILE A 97 23.85 -0.87 -4.54
CA ILE A 97 24.26 -1.76 -3.44
C ILE A 97 23.99 -1.07 -2.09
N ARG A 98 22.86 -1.43 -1.47
CA ARG A 98 22.37 -0.80 -0.23
C ARG A 98 22.48 -1.75 0.95
N THR A 99 23.08 -1.29 2.05
CA THR A 99 23.06 -2.04 3.32
C THR A 99 21.63 -2.09 3.88
N GLU A 100 21.09 -3.29 4.06
CA GLU A 100 19.77 -3.49 4.68
C GLU A 100 19.85 -3.78 6.18
N ARG A 101 20.87 -4.53 6.60
CA ARG A 101 21.03 -4.95 8.00
C ARG A 101 22.50 -5.08 8.34
N TYR A 102 22.84 -4.64 9.54
CA TYR A 102 24.13 -4.88 10.15
C TYR A 102 23.90 -5.24 11.61
N ASP A 103 24.42 -6.39 12.05
CA ASP A 103 24.27 -6.86 13.42
C ASP A 103 25.52 -7.64 13.85
N VAL A 104 25.96 -7.40 15.08
CA VAL A 104 27.04 -8.15 15.73
C VAL A 104 26.59 -8.44 17.15
N GLN A 105 26.49 -9.71 17.49
CA GLN A 105 25.93 -10.17 18.76
C GLN A 105 26.76 -11.30 19.36
N GLU A 106 26.72 -11.39 20.68
CA GLU A 106 27.25 -12.55 21.40
C GLU A 106 26.36 -13.78 21.13
N SER A 107 27.00 -14.88 20.78
CA SER A 107 26.39 -16.18 20.55
C SER A 107 26.81 -17.14 21.66
N TYR A 108 25.82 -17.65 22.39
CA TYR A 108 26.02 -18.69 23.40
C TYR A 108 25.82 -20.07 22.75
N GLU A 109 26.90 -20.66 22.21
CA GLU A 109 26.84 -22.04 21.72
C GLU A 109 26.60 -22.99 22.90
N THR A 110 25.35 -23.45 23.04
CA THR A 110 24.89 -24.27 24.17
C THR A 110 25.50 -25.68 24.21
N ARG A 111 26.26 -26.11 23.19
CA ARG A 111 26.64 -27.53 23.01
C ARG A 111 28.08 -27.90 23.31
N ASP A 112 29.07 -27.01 23.12
CA ASP A 112 30.48 -27.43 23.17
C ASP A 112 31.31 -26.79 24.30
N ASP A 113 31.00 -25.58 24.77
CA ASP A 113 31.57 -25.03 26.00
C ASP A 113 30.75 -23.80 26.49
N PRO A 114 29.99 -23.90 27.60
CA PRO A 114 29.17 -22.78 28.09
C PRO A 114 30.00 -21.57 28.57
N ASN A 115 31.33 -21.68 28.67
CA ASN A 115 32.22 -20.61 29.10
C ASN A 115 32.97 -19.92 27.96
N ARG A 116 32.78 -20.35 26.71
CA ARG A 116 33.43 -19.71 25.55
C ARG A 116 32.43 -18.79 24.85
N THR A 117 32.46 -17.52 25.24
CA THR A 117 31.82 -16.44 24.48
C THR A 117 32.33 -16.47 23.04
N ARG A 118 31.41 -16.60 22.09
CA ARG A 118 31.66 -16.42 20.66
C ARG A 118 30.82 -15.23 20.19
N TYR A 119 31.31 -14.48 19.22
CA TYR A 119 30.53 -13.45 18.56
C TYR A 119 30.18 -13.92 17.16
N GLN A 120 28.97 -13.57 16.71
CA GLN A 120 28.54 -13.75 15.35
C GLN A 120 28.04 -12.42 14.81
N GLY A 121 28.28 -12.16 13.54
CA GLY A 121 27.81 -10.96 12.88
C GLY A 121 27.25 -11.28 11.51
N VAL A 122 26.37 -10.40 11.06
CA VAL A 122 25.77 -10.43 9.73
C VAL A 122 25.74 -9.02 9.16
N HIS A 123 26.12 -8.89 7.90
CA HIS A 123 25.99 -7.69 7.11
C HIS A 123 25.25 -8.04 5.82
N GLN A 124 24.02 -7.56 5.71
CA GLN A 124 23.10 -7.85 4.61
C GLN A 124 22.98 -6.66 3.68
N TYR A 125 22.93 -6.94 2.39
CA TYR A 125 22.81 -5.98 1.30
C TYR A 125 21.59 -6.30 0.43
N ALA A 126 20.91 -5.25 -0.02
CA ALA A 126 20.02 -5.28 -1.16
C ALA A 126 20.78 -4.77 -2.38
N ILE A 127 20.81 -5.60 -3.41
CA ILE A 127 21.44 -5.31 -4.69
C ILE A 127 20.31 -5.15 -5.72
N GLU A 128 20.23 -3.99 -6.34
CA GLU A 128 19.23 -3.69 -7.36
C GLU A 128 19.81 -3.91 -8.76
N LEU A 129 19.03 -4.57 -9.62
CA LEU A 129 19.38 -4.83 -11.00
C LEU A 129 18.28 -4.29 -11.93
N ASP A 130 18.71 -3.61 -12.98
CA ASP A 130 17.87 -3.21 -14.12
C ASP A 130 17.75 -4.34 -15.17
N ASP A 131 18.69 -5.28 -15.16
CA ASP A 131 18.69 -6.46 -16.02
C ASP A 131 18.31 -7.71 -15.22
N VAL A 132 17.09 -8.18 -15.44
CA VAL A 132 16.50 -9.34 -14.77
C VAL A 132 17.18 -10.64 -15.21
N ASP A 133 17.67 -10.71 -16.44
CA ASP A 133 18.34 -11.91 -16.97
C ASP A 133 19.74 -12.10 -16.38
N ALA A 134 20.33 -11.02 -15.86
CA ALA A 134 21.66 -11.02 -15.24
C ALA A 134 21.66 -11.51 -13.77
N VAL A 135 20.50 -11.76 -13.17
CA VAL A 135 20.40 -12.13 -11.74
C VAL A 135 21.24 -13.36 -11.40
N GLY A 136 21.23 -14.39 -12.25
CA GLY A 136 22.03 -15.60 -12.03
C GLY A 136 23.53 -15.33 -11.99
N GLU A 137 24.02 -14.50 -12.92
CA GLU A 137 25.42 -14.12 -12.98
C GLU A 137 25.84 -13.26 -11.78
N VAL A 138 25.00 -12.32 -11.36
CA VAL A 138 25.28 -11.48 -10.18
C VAL A 138 25.28 -12.28 -8.88
N ILE A 139 24.46 -13.34 -8.79
CA ILE A 139 24.53 -14.30 -7.68
C ILE A 139 25.90 -14.99 -7.65
N ASP A 140 26.36 -15.50 -8.80
CA ASP A 140 27.64 -16.19 -8.89
C ASP A 140 28.80 -15.24 -8.50
N VAL A 141 28.79 -14.00 -8.99
CA VAL A 141 29.76 -12.95 -8.61
C VAL A 141 29.74 -12.66 -7.11
N ALA A 142 28.55 -12.53 -6.51
CA ALA A 142 28.43 -12.24 -5.08
C ALA A 142 28.98 -13.38 -4.21
N ILE A 143 28.69 -14.63 -4.58
CA ILE A 143 29.19 -15.82 -3.88
C ILE A 143 30.71 -15.92 -4.02
N ASP A 144 31.24 -15.76 -5.23
CA ASP A 144 32.68 -15.81 -5.49
C ASP A 144 33.44 -14.68 -4.75
N ALA A 145 32.76 -13.56 -4.47
CA ALA A 145 33.28 -12.44 -3.69
C ALA A 145 33.13 -12.59 -2.16
N GLY A 146 32.54 -13.69 -1.68
CA GLY A 146 32.45 -13.99 -0.25
C GLY A 146 31.08 -13.72 0.39
N ALA A 147 30.00 -13.58 -0.38
CA ALA A 147 28.65 -13.67 0.18
C ALA A 147 28.37 -15.10 0.65
N ASP A 148 28.10 -15.28 1.94
CA ASP A 148 27.82 -16.58 2.54
C ASP A 148 26.38 -17.04 2.31
N GLU A 149 25.44 -16.09 2.17
CA GLU A 149 24.02 -16.38 2.06
C GLU A 149 23.35 -15.55 0.95
N VAL A 150 22.64 -16.24 0.05
CA VAL A 150 21.66 -15.63 -0.85
C VAL A 150 20.27 -15.87 -0.26
N GLN A 151 19.69 -14.84 0.34
CA GLN A 151 18.49 -15.00 1.17
C GLN A 151 17.20 -14.93 0.36
N ARG A 152 17.11 -13.98 -0.58
CA ARG A 152 15.87 -13.70 -1.32
C ARG A 152 16.16 -13.02 -2.65
N ILE A 153 15.38 -13.40 -3.65
CA ILE A 153 15.33 -12.74 -4.96
C ILE A 153 13.89 -12.23 -5.16
N GLU A 154 13.75 -10.92 -5.30
CA GLU A 154 12.48 -10.23 -5.55
C GLU A 154 12.51 -9.60 -6.93
N PHE A 155 11.64 -10.06 -7.81
CA PHE A 155 11.41 -9.45 -9.12
C PHE A 155 10.28 -8.44 -9.04
N GLY A 156 10.50 -7.27 -9.62
CA GLY A 156 9.63 -6.12 -9.51
C GLY A 156 9.53 -5.34 -10.83
N LEU A 157 8.86 -4.21 -10.73
CA LEU A 157 8.71 -3.26 -11.82
C LEU A 157 9.49 -1.98 -11.49
N SER A 158 10.06 -1.36 -12.51
CA SER A 158 10.55 0.01 -12.45
C SER A 158 9.40 0.97 -12.20
N GLU A 159 9.69 2.16 -11.68
CA GLU A 159 8.65 3.16 -11.41
C GLU A 159 7.84 3.53 -12.66
N GLU A 160 8.49 3.52 -13.84
CA GLU A 160 7.84 3.77 -15.12
C GLU A 160 6.87 2.65 -15.49
N THR A 161 7.34 1.40 -15.47
CA THR A 161 6.52 0.23 -15.81
C THR A 161 5.40 0.03 -14.79
N GLU A 162 5.66 0.23 -13.48
CA GLU A 162 4.61 0.16 -12.46
C GLU A 162 3.50 1.19 -12.70
N ARG A 163 3.86 2.42 -13.10
CA ARG A 163 2.87 3.45 -13.45
C ARG A 163 2.00 3.02 -14.63
N GLU A 164 2.59 2.44 -15.67
CA GLU A 164 1.86 1.99 -16.86
C GLU A 164 0.90 0.84 -16.53
N VAL A 165 1.39 -0.19 -15.84
CA VAL A 165 0.56 -1.32 -15.40
C VAL A 165 -0.54 -0.85 -14.44
N ARG A 166 -0.26 0.15 -13.59
CA ARG A 166 -1.27 0.75 -12.72
C ARG A 166 -2.37 1.46 -13.50
N GLU A 167 -2.05 2.17 -14.57
CA GLU A 167 -3.05 2.83 -15.43
C GLU A 167 -3.98 1.80 -16.08
N GLU A 168 -3.44 0.65 -16.51
CA GLU A 168 -4.23 -0.48 -17.00
C GLU A 168 -5.13 -1.08 -15.92
N ALA A 169 -4.60 -1.28 -14.70
CA ALA A 169 -5.37 -1.79 -13.57
C ALA A 169 -6.52 -0.82 -13.18
N ILE A 170 -6.31 0.50 -13.26
CA ILE A 170 -7.36 1.50 -13.04
C ILE A 170 -8.44 1.40 -14.13
N ALA A 171 -8.05 1.30 -15.40
CA ALA A 171 -8.99 1.17 -16.50
C ALA A 171 -9.85 -0.10 -16.35
N GLN A 172 -9.25 -1.21 -15.95
CA GLN A 172 -9.98 -2.45 -15.67
C GLN A 172 -10.89 -2.31 -14.45
N ALA A 173 -10.44 -1.66 -13.37
CA ALA A 173 -11.25 -1.44 -12.18
C ALA A 173 -12.50 -0.60 -12.48
N MET A 174 -12.36 0.47 -13.29
CA MET A 174 -13.48 1.28 -13.74
C MET A 174 -14.44 0.48 -14.64
N SER A 175 -13.91 -0.30 -15.59
CA SER A 175 -14.74 -1.16 -16.44
C SER A 175 -15.55 -2.18 -15.62
N ASN A 176 -14.96 -2.72 -14.55
CA ASN A 176 -15.64 -3.64 -13.64
C ASN A 176 -16.71 -2.89 -12.83
N ALA A 177 -16.42 -1.69 -12.33
CA ALA A 177 -17.39 -0.86 -11.62
C ALA A 177 -18.59 -0.50 -12.49
N ASP A 178 -18.36 -0.13 -13.76
CA ASP A 178 -19.43 0.20 -14.72
C ASP A 178 -20.33 -1.02 -14.98
N ALA A 179 -19.75 -2.21 -15.12
CA ALA A 179 -20.49 -3.44 -15.33
C ALA A 179 -21.35 -3.82 -14.11
N ASP A 180 -20.78 -3.71 -12.90
CA ASP A 180 -21.49 -3.98 -11.65
C ASP A 180 -22.60 -2.95 -11.41
N ALA A 181 -22.36 -1.68 -11.68
CA ALA A 181 -23.36 -0.62 -11.56
C ALA A 181 -24.54 -0.82 -12.52
N ALA A 182 -24.26 -1.19 -13.78
CA ALA A 182 -25.30 -1.52 -14.74
C ALA A 182 -26.15 -2.71 -14.29
N ALA A 183 -25.52 -3.78 -13.79
CA ALA A 183 -26.23 -4.95 -13.28
C ALA A 183 -27.11 -4.63 -12.06
N LEU A 184 -26.63 -3.77 -11.14
CA LEU A 184 -27.39 -3.30 -9.99
C LEU A 184 -28.56 -2.41 -10.40
N ALA A 185 -28.37 -1.55 -11.40
CA ALA A 185 -29.41 -0.68 -11.93
C ALA A 185 -30.56 -1.50 -12.54
N ASP A 186 -30.22 -2.43 -13.44
CA ASP A 186 -31.19 -3.32 -14.10
C ASP A 186 -32.00 -4.14 -13.08
N ALA A 187 -31.33 -4.70 -12.08
CA ALA A 187 -31.97 -5.49 -11.03
C ALA A 187 -32.90 -4.66 -10.11
N SER A 188 -32.70 -3.34 -10.07
CA SER A 188 -33.44 -2.41 -9.19
C SER A 188 -34.48 -1.56 -9.94
N GLY A 189 -34.64 -1.75 -11.26
CA GLY A 189 -35.52 -0.91 -12.08
C GLY A 189 -35.03 0.53 -12.21
N LEU A 190 -33.70 0.70 -12.21
CA LEU A 190 -33.02 1.98 -12.38
C LEU A 190 -32.18 1.97 -13.66
N GLU A 191 -31.80 3.15 -14.12
CA GLU A 191 -30.80 3.38 -15.17
C GLU A 191 -29.67 4.24 -14.61
N VAL A 192 -28.43 3.92 -14.98
CA VAL A 192 -27.25 4.73 -14.66
C VAL A 192 -27.22 5.96 -15.56
N SER A 193 -27.26 7.16 -14.98
CA SER A 193 -27.25 8.42 -15.74
C SER A 193 -25.88 9.10 -15.83
N GLY A 194 -24.95 8.73 -14.95
CA GLY A 194 -23.62 9.33 -14.91
C GLY A 194 -22.82 8.89 -13.69
N VAL A 195 -21.55 9.30 -13.66
CA VAL A 195 -20.67 9.14 -12.51
C VAL A 195 -20.74 10.40 -11.66
N TYR A 196 -21.14 10.26 -10.39
CA TYR A 196 -21.21 11.34 -9.41
C TYR A 196 -19.86 11.55 -8.71
N GLU A 197 -19.27 10.47 -8.22
CA GLU A 197 -18.01 10.50 -7.47
C GLU A 197 -17.16 9.27 -7.81
N VAL A 198 -15.84 9.50 -7.94
CA VAL A 198 -14.85 8.43 -8.05
C VAL A 198 -13.78 8.68 -7.02
N SER A 199 -13.45 7.65 -6.25
CA SER A 199 -12.25 7.64 -5.41
C SER A 199 -11.46 6.37 -5.64
N THR A 200 -10.14 6.48 -5.58
CA THR A 200 -9.24 5.33 -5.71
C THR A 200 -8.69 4.96 -4.33
N GLY A 201 -8.73 3.69 -3.98
CA GLY A 201 -7.97 3.16 -2.85
C GLY A 201 -6.45 3.21 -3.10
N ARG A 202 -5.65 2.87 -2.09
CA ARG A 202 -4.21 2.69 -2.29
C ARG A 202 -3.98 1.53 -3.26
N SER A 203 -3.15 1.75 -4.28
CA SER A 203 -2.66 0.67 -5.15
C SER A 203 -1.75 -0.26 -4.34
N GLN A 204 -1.84 -1.56 -4.60
CA GLN A 204 -0.94 -2.56 -4.05
C GLN A 204 -0.22 -3.26 -5.22
N SER A 205 1.09 -3.07 -5.29
CA SER A 205 1.97 -3.86 -6.14
C SER A 205 2.40 -5.11 -5.36
N ARG A 206 2.33 -6.28 -6.01
CA ARG A 206 2.74 -7.56 -5.43
C ARG A 206 3.96 -8.04 -6.21
N PRO A 207 5.19 -7.88 -5.67
CA PRO A 207 6.39 -8.34 -6.35
C PRO A 207 6.34 -9.86 -6.52
N TYR A 208 6.98 -10.35 -7.58
CA TYR A 208 7.18 -11.78 -7.76
C TYR A 208 8.42 -12.20 -6.97
N VAL A 209 8.24 -13.11 -6.01
CA VAL A 209 9.36 -13.63 -5.21
C VAL A 209 9.80 -14.95 -5.80
N ALA A 210 11.05 -15.01 -6.28
CA ALA A 210 11.61 -16.27 -6.74
C ALA A 210 11.73 -17.24 -5.55
N GLN A 211 11.28 -18.47 -5.74
CA GLN A 211 11.58 -19.53 -4.77
C GLN A 211 13.01 -19.99 -5.03
N THR A 212 13.96 -19.51 -4.23
CA THR A 212 15.32 -20.05 -4.24
C THR A 212 15.26 -21.50 -3.72
N TYR A 213 15.56 -22.45 -4.59
CA TYR A 213 15.92 -23.79 -4.16
C TYR A 213 17.28 -23.69 -3.50
N GLU A 214 17.38 -24.13 -2.25
CA GLU A 214 18.64 -24.28 -1.54
C GLU A 214 19.50 -25.28 -2.33
N SER A 215 20.32 -24.77 -3.26
CA SER A 215 21.36 -25.55 -3.91
C SER A 215 22.37 -25.84 -2.82
N ALA A 216 22.22 -27.01 -2.20
CA ALA A 216 23.16 -27.54 -1.24
C ALA A 216 24.57 -27.36 -1.81
N ALA A 217 25.36 -26.51 -1.16
CA ALA A 217 26.77 -26.29 -1.46
C ALA A 217 27.46 -27.67 -1.55
N GLY A 218 27.71 -28.13 -2.77
CA GLY A 218 27.91 -29.57 -2.97
C GLY A 218 28.18 -30.00 -4.41
N GLY A 219 28.95 -29.21 -5.15
CA GLY A 219 29.75 -29.71 -6.29
C GLY A 219 29.04 -29.81 -7.64
N ASP A 220 29.26 -28.80 -8.49
CA ASP A 220 29.90 -28.93 -9.81
C ASP A 220 30.16 -27.50 -10.30
N ALA A 221 31.43 -27.14 -10.54
CA ALA A 221 31.78 -25.84 -11.11
C ALA A 221 31.42 -25.86 -12.60
N GLY A 222 30.32 -25.22 -12.98
CA GLY A 222 29.99 -25.02 -14.39
C GLY A 222 28.51 -24.87 -14.76
N ALA A 223 27.57 -25.03 -13.82
CA ALA A 223 26.17 -24.72 -14.08
C ALA A 223 25.87 -23.29 -13.59
N ALA A 224 25.62 -22.36 -14.52
CA ALA A 224 25.17 -21.01 -14.19
C ALA A 224 23.89 -21.07 -13.34
N THR A 225 23.77 -20.18 -12.35
CA THR A 225 22.58 -20.12 -11.50
C THR A 225 21.36 -19.76 -12.35
N ALA A 226 20.42 -20.70 -12.50
CA ALA A 226 19.17 -20.48 -13.23
C ALA A 226 18.07 -20.01 -12.26
N VAL A 227 17.55 -18.79 -12.49
CA VAL A 227 16.46 -18.21 -11.72
C VAL A 227 15.30 -17.89 -12.66
N GLU A 228 14.14 -18.47 -12.39
CA GLU A 228 12.92 -18.16 -13.16
C GLU A 228 12.16 -16.99 -12.51
N SER A 229 11.74 -16.04 -13.33
CA SER A 229 10.83 -14.97 -12.94
C SER A 229 9.39 -15.26 -13.39
N GLY A 230 8.42 -14.81 -12.62
CA GLY A 230 7.00 -14.76 -13.02
C GLY A 230 6.53 -13.30 -13.14
N ASP A 231 5.38 -13.12 -13.76
CA ASP A 231 4.78 -11.79 -13.94
C ASP A 231 4.50 -11.12 -12.58
N VAL A 232 4.72 -9.81 -12.55
CA VAL A 232 4.41 -8.94 -11.41
C VAL A 232 3.00 -8.38 -11.61
N SER A 233 2.19 -8.45 -10.56
CA SER A 233 0.78 -8.03 -10.58
C SER A 233 0.57 -6.73 -9.80
N VAL A 234 -0.14 -5.78 -10.40
CA VAL A 234 -0.57 -4.53 -9.78
C VAL A 234 -2.08 -4.51 -9.68
N SER A 235 -2.59 -4.31 -8.45
CA SER A 235 -4.02 -4.27 -8.19
C SER A 235 -4.46 -2.90 -7.66
N VAL A 236 -5.58 -2.42 -8.19
CA VAL A 236 -6.19 -1.14 -7.80
C VAL A 236 -7.67 -1.34 -7.50
N SER A 237 -8.13 -0.79 -6.38
CA SER A 237 -9.54 -0.74 -6.03
C SER A 237 -10.08 0.68 -6.20
N VAL A 238 -11.27 0.78 -6.79
CA VAL A 238 -12.01 2.04 -6.98
C VAL A 238 -13.34 1.95 -6.25
N ASN A 239 -13.78 3.07 -5.69
CA ASN A 239 -15.14 3.25 -5.21
C ASN A 239 -15.80 4.31 -6.10
N VAL A 240 -16.90 3.93 -6.71
CA VAL A 240 -17.62 4.77 -7.66
C VAL A 240 -19.06 4.92 -7.20
N VAL A 241 -19.52 6.16 -7.12
CA VAL A 241 -20.93 6.50 -6.91
C VAL A 241 -21.48 6.97 -8.24
N TYR A 242 -22.50 6.27 -8.72
CA TYR A 242 -23.22 6.58 -9.94
C TYR A 242 -24.54 7.29 -9.61
N GLU A 243 -24.91 8.27 -10.41
CA GLU A 243 -26.26 8.82 -10.42
C GLU A 243 -27.21 7.81 -11.07
N ALA A 244 -28.39 7.64 -10.48
CA ALA A 244 -29.39 6.70 -10.99
C ALA A 244 -30.78 7.35 -11.12
N ALA A 245 -31.50 6.99 -12.18
CA ALA A 245 -32.87 7.39 -12.44
C ALA A 245 -33.78 6.15 -12.56
N PRO A 246 -35.10 6.27 -12.36
CA PRO A 246 -36.02 5.18 -12.70
C PRO A 246 -35.96 4.91 -14.21
N ALA A 247 -35.96 3.63 -14.58
CA ALA A 247 -36.02 3.16 -15.95
C ALA A 247 -37.36 3.44 -16.65
#